data_AF-A3ZX21-F1
#
_entry.id   AF-A3ZX21-F1
#
_cell.length_a   1.000
_cell.length_b   1.000
_cell.length_c   1.000
_cell.angle_alpha   90.00
_cell.angle_beta   90.00
_cell.angle_gamma   90.00
#
_symmetry.space_group_name_H-M   'P 1'
#
loop_
_entity.id
_entity.type
_entity.pdbx_description
1 polymer ?
#
loop_
_entity_poly.entity_id
_entity_poly.type
_entity_poly.pdbx_seq_one_letter_code
_entity_poly.pdbx_strand_id
1 'polypeptide(L)'
;MIDICKTNRATDESEFIPICSAEQYQKLWRPAISKLNLPMLAALPALEIALEFKTQFLSEVETLKMWAISQNETPYVQMLLEAIELIQTTLDSTDLDEYEISFG
;
A
#
# COMPACT_ATOMS: atom_id res chain seq x y z
N MET A 1 8.55 6.89 7.67
CA MET A 1 8.08 5.48 7.63
C MET A 1 7.35 5.37 6.29
N ILE A 2 6.63 4.31 5.98
CA ILE A 2 5.58 4.36 4.96
C ILE A 2 4.32 3.88 5.67
N ASP A 3 3.35 4.77 5.81
CA ASP A 3 2.12 4.59 6.58
C ASP A 3 0.91 4.79 5.67
N ILE A 4 -0.22 4.15 6.00
CA ILE A 4 -1.54 4.54 5.49
C ILE A 4 -2.07 5.62 6.42
N CYS A 5 -2.38 6.79 5.87
CA CYS A 5 -3.10 7.84 6.57
C CYS A 5 -4.57 7.75 6.18
N LYS A 6 -5.43 7.50 7.16
CA LYS A 6 -6.89 7.52 7.01
C LYS A 6 -7.43 8.77 7.69
N THR A 7 -7.92 9.71 6.91
CA THR A 7 -8.42 11.00 7.40
C THR A 7 -9.93 11.06 7.29
N ASN A 8 -10.63 11.36 8.39
CA ASN A 8 -12.07 11.59 8.37
C ASN A 8 -12.37 12.95 7.72
N ARG A 9 -13.16 12.96 6.64
CA ARG A 9 -13.43 14.20 5.89
C ARG A 9 -14.24 15.24 6.68
N ALA A 10 -15.02 14.81 7.67
CA ALA A 10 -15.87 15.68 8.47
C ALA A 10 -15.14 16.29 9.68
N THR A 11 -14.22 15.55 10.30
CA THR A 11 -13.53 15.97 11.53
C THR A 11 -12.08 16.37 11.33
N ASP A 12 -11.48 16.06 10.17
CA ASP A 12 -10.04 16.21 9.86
C ASP A 12 -9.11 15.37 10.78
N GLU A 13 -9.69 14.43 11.55
CA GLU A 13 -8.93 13.51 12.37
C GLU A 13 -8.28 12.43 11.52
N SER A 14 -6.98 12.19 11.75
CA SER A 14 -6.18 11.24 10.98
C SER A 14 -5.69 10.07 11.83
N GLU A 15 -5.91 8.86 11.33
CA GLU A 15 -5.36 7.61 11.85
C GLU A 15 -4.18 7.17 10.97
N PHE A 16 -3.07 6.81 11.60
CA PHE A 16 -1.85 6.37 10.90
C PHE A 16 -1.61 4.89 11.15
N ILE A 17 -1.58 4.11 10.07
CA ILE A 17 -1.40 2.66 10.10
C ILE A 17 -0.05 2.33 9.44
N PRO A 18 0.95 1.87 10.21
CA PRO A 18 2.28 1.62 9.67
C PRO A 18 2.32 0.40 8.75
N ILE A 19 2.86 0.58 7.55
CA ILE A 19 2.98 -0.49 6.53
C ILE A 19 4.38 -1.09 6.56
N CYS A 20 5.40 -0.25 6.39
CA CYS A 20 6.79 -0.68 6.38
C CYS A 20 7.75 0.46 6.69
N SER A 21 9.01 0.13 6.97
CA SER A 21 10.05 1.14 7.08
C SER A 21 10.48 1.67 5.70
N ALA A 22 11.01 2.89 5.66
CA ALA A 22 11.57 3.44 4.41
C ALA A 22 12.69 2.54 3.84
N GLU A 23 13.46 1.90 4.72
CA GLU A 23 14.49 0.94 4.32
C GLU A 23 13.89 -0.30 3.65
N GLN A 24 12.82 -0.87 4.21
CA GLN A 24 12.12 -2.00 3.61
C GLN A 24 11.51 -1.63 2.26
N TYR A 25 10.90 -0.44 2.17
CA TYR A 25 10.38 0.06 0.90
C TYR A 25 11.49 0.15 -0.17
N GLN A 26 12.64 0.72 0.17
CA GLN A 26 13.75 0.87 -0.78
C GLN A 26 14.41 -0.46 -1.16
N LYS A 27 14.57 -1.40 -0.21
CA LYS A 27 15.32 -2.64 -0.43
C LYS A 27 14.48 -3.80 -0.96
N LEU A 28 13.17 -3.82 -0.66
CA LEU A 28 12.28 -4.94 -1.00
C LEU A 28 11.21 -4.53 -2.00
N TRP A 29 10.48 -3.44 -1.71
CA TRP A 29 9.33 -3.04 -2.53
C TRP A 29 9.77 -2.44 -3.85
N ARG A 30 10.64 -1.44 -3.83
CA ARG A 30 11.07 -0.71 -5.03
C ARG A 30 11.63 -1.59 -6.14
N PRO A 31 12.52 -2.57 -5.86
CA PRO A 31 13.01 -3.47 -6.89
C PRO A 31 11.91 -4.31 -7.54
N ALA A 32 10.96 -4.82 -6.74
CA ALA A 32 9.82 -5.59 -7.23
C ALA A 32 8.87 -4.72 -8.06
N ILE A 33 8.49 -3.57 -7.54
CA ILE A 33 7.65 -2.55 -8.19
C ILE A 33 8.24 -2.14 -9.55
N SER A 34 9.55 -1.86 -9.59
CA SER A 34 10.23 -1.48 -10.83
C SER A 34 10.29 -2.63 -11.83
N LYS A 35 10.50 -3.87 -11.37
CA LYS A 35 10.53 -5.05 -12.23
C LYS A 35 9.17 -5.38 -12.83
N LEU A 36 8.10 -5.15 -12.07
CA LEU A 36 6.71 -5.44 -12.44
C LEU A 36 6.02 -4.27 -13.14
N ASN A 37 6.68 -3.10 -13.22
CA ASN A 37 6.13 -1.86 -13.77
C ASN A 37 4.80 -1.45 -13.08
N LEU A 38 4.86 -1.24 -11.76
CA LEU A 38 3.72 -0.86 -10.91
C LEU A 38 3.79 0.64 -10.54
N PRO A 39 3.35 1.55 -11.43
CA PRO A 39 3.55 2.99 -11.25
C PRO A 39 2.81 3.61 -10.06
N MET A 40 1.63 3.12 -9.68
CA MET A 40 0.91 3.63 -8.52
C MET A 40 1.65 3.28 -7.23
N LEU A 41 2.14 2.05 -7.12
CA LEU A 41 2.96 1.64 -5.97
C LEU A 41 4.33 2.32 -5.94
N ALA A 42 4.88 2.71 -7.10
CA ALA A 42 6.09 3.53 -7.16
C ALA A 42 5.87 4.95 -6.61
N ALA A 43 4.63 5.44 -6.65
CA ALA A 43 4.21 6.73 -6.13
C ALA A 43 3.74 6.68 -4.66
N LEU A 44 3.69 5.50 -4.03
CA LEU A 44 3.22 5.28 -2.65
C LEU A 44 3.64 6.38 -1.66
N PRO A 45 4.91 6.80 -1.54
CA PRO A 45 5.31 7.81 -0.54
C PRO A 45 4.69 9.21 -0.71
N ALA A 46 3.91 9.43 -1.76
CA ALA A 46 3.21 10.68 -2.04
C ALA A 46 1.83 10.44 -2.69
N LEU A 47 1.25 9.25 -2.50
CA LEU A 47 0.00 8.87 -3.17
C LEU A 47 -1.20 9.19 -2.28
N GLU A 48 -2.09 10.03 -2.78
CA GLU A 48 -3.47 10.13 -2.31
C GLU A 48 -4.33 9.23 -3.20
N ILE A 49 -5.06 8.28 -2.61
CA ILE A 49 -5.97 7.42 -3.39
C ILE A 49 -7.26 8.18 -3.61
N ALA A 50 -7.33 8.93 -4.72
CA ALA A 50 -8.61 9.33 -5.26
C ALA A 50 -9.38 8.07 -5.70
N LEU A 51 -10.70 8.08 -5.50
CA LEU A 51 -11.61 6.95 -5.81
C LEU A 51 -11.40 6.38 -7.23
N GLU A 52 -11.13 7.25 -8.20
CA GLU A 52 -10.87 6.92 -9.61
C GLU A 52 -9.63 6.03 -9.83
N PHE A 53 -8.67 6.05 -8.90
CA PHE A 53 -7.45 5.24 -8.97
C PHE A 53 -7.48 4.01 -8.06
N LYS A 54 -8.51 3.82 -7.24
CA LYS A 54 -8.63 2.68 -6.31
C LYS A 54 -8.51 1.33 -7.03
N THR A 55 -9.23 1.17 -8.13
CA THR A 55 -9.21 -0.10 -8.91
C THR A 55 -7.82 -0.40 -9.46
N GLN A 56 -7.13 0.60 -10.02
CA GLN A 56 -5.77 0.42 -10.53
C GLN A 56 -4.80 0.09 -9.39
N PHE A 57 -4.88 0.83 -8.29
CA PHE A 57 -4.03 0.60 -7.12
C PHE A 57 -4.19 -0.83 -6.59
N LEU A 58 -5.43 -1.30 -6.39
CA LEU A 58 -5.70 -2.67 -5.93
C LEU A 58 -5.18 -3.72 -6.92
N SER A 59 -5.28 -3.46 -8.22
CA SER A 59 -4.70 -4.35 -9.24
C SER A 59 -3.18 -4.44 -9.15
N GLU A 60 -2.49 -3.32 -8.85
CA GLU A 60 -1.04 -3.31 -8.66
C GLU A 60 -0.63 -4.03 -7.36
N VAL A 61 -1.38 -3.82 -6.27
CA VAL A 61 -1.20 -4.53 -5.00
C VAL A 61 -1.31 -6.04 -5.19
N GLU A 62 -2.32 -6.50 -5.94
CA GLU A 62 -2.51 -7.93 -6.23
C GLU A 62 -1.38 -8.49 -7.11
N THR A 63 -0.90 -7.71 -8.07
CA THR A 63 0.26 -8.10 -8.89
C THR A 63 1.53 -8.26 -8.03
N LEU A 64 1.76 -7.34 -7.10
CA LEU A 64 2.87 -7.43 -6.15
C LEU A 64 2.72 -8.64 -5.21
N LYS A 65 1.50 -8.95 -4.76
CA LYS A 65 1.18 -10.11 -3.93
C LYS A 65 1.53 -11.43 -4.63
N MET A 66 1.06 -11.59 -5.86
CA MET A 66 1.35 -12.79 -6.67
C MET A 66 2.84 -12.95 -6.94
N TRP A 67 3.56 -11.84 -7.16
CA TRP A 67 5.01 -11.88 -7.27
C TRP A 67 5.67 -12.29 -5.96
N ALA A 68 5.24 -11.75 -4.82
CA ALA A 68 5.80 -12.08 -3.51
C ALA A 68 5.61 -13.58 -3.17
N ILE A 69 4.42 -14.14 -3.43
CA ILE A 69 4.14 -15.58 -3.27
C ILE A 69 5.06 -16.45 -4.13
N SER A 70 5.44 -15.96 -5.32
CA SER A 70 6.36 -16.69 -6.22
C SER A 70 7.83 -16.68 -5.76
N GLN A 71 8.19 -15.78 -4.84
CA GLN A 71 9.51 -15.77 -4.23
C GLN A 71 9.48 -16.72 -3.04
N ASN A 72 10.40 -17.71 -3.00
CA ASN A 72 10.52 -18.65 -1.88
C ASN A 72 10.38 -17.93 -0.52
N GLU A 73 9.71 -18.58 0.44
CA GLU A 73 9.44 -18.01 1.77
C GLU A 73 10.73 -17.60 2.48
N THR A 74 11.01 -16.30 2.46
CA THR A 74 12.01 -15.67 3.31
C THR A 74 11.27 -14.73 4.26
N PRO A 75 11.83 -14.44 5.45
CA PRO A 75 11.21 -13.51 6.40
C PRO A 75 10.85 -12.15 5.77
N TYR A 76 11.62 -11.68 4.79
CA TYR A 76 11.36 -10.43 4.09
C TYR A 76 10.14 -10.48 3.16
N VAL A 77 9.89 -11.64 2.53
CA VAL A 77 8.69 -11.86 1.70
C VAL A 77 7.45 -11.93 2.58
N GLN A 78 7.54 -12.56 3.75
CA GLN A 78 6.45 -12.62 4.72
C GLN A 78 6.01 -11.22 5.18
N MET A 79 6.97 -10.36 5.53
CA MET A 79 6.67 -8.97 5.92
C MET A 79 6.02 -8.17 4.78
N LEU A 80 6.41 -8.41 3.53
CA LEU A 80 5.79 -7.79 2.36
C LEU A 80 4.33 -8.26 2.21
N LEU A 81 4.07 -9.55 2.38
CA LEU A 81 2.71 -10.11 2.29
C LEU A 81 1.79 -9.56 3.40
N GLU A 82 2.28 -9.48 4.64
CA GLU A 82 1.53 -8.90 5.76
C GLU A 82 1.15 -7.44 5.49
N ALA A 83 2.08 -6.66 4.96
CA ALA A 83 1.83 -5.27 4.60
C ALA A 83 0.83 -5.12 3.43
N ILE A 84 0.89 -6.00 2.44
CA ILE A 84 -0.09 -6.05 1.33
C ILE A 84 -1.49 -6.38 1.88
N GLU A 85 -1.60 -7.35 2.76
CA GLU A 85 -2.88 -7.75 3.37
C GLU A 85 -3.48 -6.63 4.23
N LEU A 86 -2.63 -5.90 4.96
CA LEU A 86 -3.03 -4.71 5.70
C LEU A 86 -3.59 -3.63 4.77
N ILE A 87 -2.88 -3.31 3.68
CA ILE A 87 -3.36 -2.35 2.66
C ILE A 87 -4.72 -2.76 2.10
N GLN A 88 -4.87 -4.03 1.69
CA GLN A 88 -6.13 -4.55 1.14
C GLN A 88 -7.27 -4.41 2.17
N THR A 89 -7.04 -4.86 3.40
CA THR A 89 -8.04 -4.81 4.47
C THR A 89 -8.45 -3.39 4.82
N THR A 90 -7.50 -2.44 4.89
CA THR A 90 -7.80 -1.04 5.17
C THR A 90 -8.62 -0.40 4.05
N LEU A 91 -8.30 -0.68 2.78
CA LEU A 91 -9.03 -0.14 1.63
C LEU A 91 -10.43 -0.71 1.46
N ASP A 92 -10.62 -1.99 1.81
CA ASP A 92 -11.92 -2.67 1.70
C ASP A 92 -12.86 -2.29 2.85
N SER A 93 -12.32 -2.05 4.05
CA SER A 93 -13.10 -1.66 5.24
C SER A 93 -13.36 -0.16 5.36
N THR A 94 -12.73 0.67 4.53
CA THR A 94 -12.87 2.12 4.58
C THR A 94 -13.88 2.62 3.56
N ASP A 95 -14.90 3.31 4.05
CA ASP A 95 -15.81 4.10 3.24
C ASP A 95 -15.10 5.36 2.74
N LEU A 96 -14.91 5.45 1.42
CA LEU A 96 -14.21 6.57 0.79
C LEU A 96 -15.09 7.82 0.60
N ASP A 97 -16.39 7.71 0.82
CA ASP A 97 -17.28 8.87 0.90
C ASP A 97 -17.08 9.62 2.23
N GLU A 98 -16.76 8.88 3.30
CA GLU A 98 -16.53 9.43 4.64
C GLU A 98 -15.05 9.72 4.93
N TYR A 99 -14.14 8.94 4.35
CA TYR A 99 -12.71 9.00 4.64
C TYR A 99 -11.86 9.21 3.38
N GLU A 100 -10.73 9.86 3.58
CA GLU A 100 -9.65 9.94 2.62
C GLU A 100 -8.54 8.97 3.01
N ILE A 101 -7.95 8.29 2.01
CA ILE A 101 -6.78 7.43 2.21
C ILE A 101 -5.61 8.02 1.44
N SER A 102 -4.52 8.30 2.16
CA SER A 102 -3.24 8.70 1.59
C SER A 102 -2.09 7.86 2.17
N PHE A 103 -0.92 7.99 1.58
CA PHE A 103 0.29 7.26 1.98
C PHE A 103 1.44 8.24 2.17
N GLY A 104 2.25 8.06 3.22
CA GLY A 104 3.35 8.95 3.59
C GLY A 104 4.32 8.38 4.62
#